data_AF-A0A7K4DRK1-F1
#
_entry.id   AF-A0A7K4DRK1-F1
#
_cell.length_a   1.000
_cell.length_b   1.000
_cell.length_c   1.000
_cell.angle_alpha   90.00
_cell.angle_beta   90.00
_cell.angle_gamma   90.00
#
_symmetry.space_group_name_H-M   'P 1'
#
loop_
_entity.id
_entity.type
_entity.pdbx_description
1 polymer ?
#
loop_
_entity_poly.entity_id
_entity_poly.type
_entity_poly.pdbx_seq_one_letter_code
_entity_poly.pdbx_strand_id
1 'polypeptide(L)' 'MNSCRKCGYEMAVYSNCHVCKKPIELICHKCNTNTDKEIHSKCIIEKMQAAA' A
#
# COMPACT_ATOMS: atom_id res chain seq x y z
N MET A 1 -9.30 -4.02 11.56
CA MET A 1 -9.45 -2.58 11.23
C MET A 1 -8.06 -1.98 11.23
N ASN A 2 -7.62 -1.37 10.12
CA ASN A 2 -6.27 -0.77 10.04
C ASN A 2 -6.34 0.64 10.62
N SER A 3 -5.96 0.79 11.89
CA SER A 3 -5.95 2.08 12.59
C SER A 3 -4.53 2.64 12.70
N CYS A 4 -4.41 3.96 12.59
CA CYS A 4 -3.15 4.67 12.75
C CYS A 4 -2.58 4.44 14.15
N ARG A 5 -1.34 3.93 14.23
CA ARG A 5 -0.67 3.67 15.51
C ARG A 5 -0.41 4.93 16.35
N LYS A 6 -0.41 6.12 15.73
CA LYS A 6 -0.19 7.40 16.43
C LYS A 6 -1.45 7.98 17.05
N CYS A 7 -2.58 7.95 16.33
CA CYS A 7 -3.78 8.68 16.74
C CYS A 7 -5.05 7.82 16.83
N GLY A 8 -4.97 6.52 16.52
CA GLY A 8 -6.10 5.59 16.52
C GLY A 8 -7.11 5.79 15.38
N TYR A 9 -6.96 6.84 14.57
CA TYR A 9 -7.87 7.13 13.45
C TYR A 9 -7.74 6.09 12.34
N GLU A 10 -8.82 5.88 11.58
CA GLU A 10 -8.84 4.93 10.46
C GLU A 10 -7.82 5.31 9.38
N MET A 11 -7.13 4.30 8.82
CA MET A 11 -6.22 4.50 7.69
C MET A 11 -6.96 4.30 6.37
N ALA A 12 -6.73 5.20 5.41
CA ALA A 12 -7.24 5.11 4.05
C ALA A 12 -6.18 4.50 3.11
N VAL A 13 -6.63 3.96 1.98
CA VAL A 13 -5.71 3.47 0.94
C VAL A 13 -5.06 4.65 0.24
N TYR A 14 -3.73 4.68 0.25
CA TYR A 14 -2.95 5.70 -0.45
C TYR A 14 -2.53 5.23 -1.84
N SER A 15 -1.99 4.01 -1.94
CA SER A 15 -1.57 3.44 -3.21
C SER A 15 -1.90 1.96 -3.34
N ASN A 16 -2.18 1.55 -4.58
CA ASN A 16 -2.53 0.18 -4.94
C ASN A 16 -1.45 -0.43 -5.83
N CYS A 17 -1.26 -1.75 -5.73
CA CYS A 17 -0.43 -2.51 -6.64
C CYS A 17 -0.95 -2.37 -8.07
N HIS A 18 -0.10 -1.99 -9.01
CA HIS A 18 -0.51 -1.81 -10.41
C HIS A 18 -0.97 -3.11 -11.07
N VAL A 19 -0.46 -4.26 -10.61
CA VAL A 19 -0.74 -5.58 -11.15
C VAL A 19 -2.03 -6.16 -10.57
N CYS A 20 -2.08 -6.40 -9.25
CA CYS A 20 -3.24 -7.05 -8.62
C CYS A 20 -4.27 -6.10 -8.02
N LYS A 21 -4.08 -4.77 -8.13
CA LYS A 21 -4.96 -3.71 -7.62
C LYS A 21 -5.21 -3.71 -6.10
N LYS A 22 -4.55 -4.58 -5.34
CA LYS A 22 -4.62 -4.60 -3.87
C LYS A 22 -3.84 -3.43 -3.25
N PRO A 23 -4.26 -2.92 -2.09
CA PRO A 23 -3.53 -1.88 -1.36
C PRO A 23 -2.08 -2.31 -1.08
N ILE A 24 -1.15 -1.38 -1.24
CA ILE A 24 0.27 -1.55 -0.89
C ILE A 24 0.77 -0.45 0.05
N GLU A 25 -0.01 0.59 0.26
CA GLU A 25 0.35 1.69 1.14
C GLU A 25 -0.92 2.34 1.67
N LEU A 26 -0.92 2.66 2.95
CA LEU A 26 -2.04 3.31 3.63
C LEU A 26 -1.59 4.68 4.16
N ILE A 27 -2.53 5.62 4.24
CA ILE A 27 -2.31 6.96 4.79
C ILE A 27 -3.27 7.23 5.95
N CYS A 28 -2.76 7.87 7.00
CA CYS A 28 -3.60 8.52 8.00
C CYS A 28 -3.73 10.00 7.66
N HIS A 29 -4.91 10.44 7.22
CA HIS A 29 -5.17 11.84 6.87
C HIS A 29 -5.07 12.81 8.06
N LYS A 30 -5.26 12.31 9.29
CA LYS A 30 -5.15 13.14 10.51
C LYS A 30 -3.69 13.43 10.89
N CYS A 31 -2.81 12.45 10.72
CA CYS A 31 -1.38 12.60 11.02
C CYS A 31 -0.53 12.94 9.78
N ASN A 32 -1.15 12.95 8.59
CA ASN A 32 -0.49 13.04 7.29
C ASN A 32 0.74 12.12 7.19
N THR A 33 0.58 10.86 7.64
CA THR A 33 1.66 9.86 7.70
C THR A 33 1.25 8.61 6.93
N ASN A 34 2.16 8.09 6.10
CA ASN A 34 1.99 6.86 5.33
C ASN A 34 2.58 5.65 6.06
N THR A 35 2.08 4.45 5.75
CA THR A 35 2.78 3.20 6.08
C THR A 35 3.95 3.00 5.13
N ASP A 36 4.85 2.09 5.48
CA ASP A 36 5.81 1.58 4.51
C ASP A 36 5.07 0.96 3.32
N LYS A 37 5.67 1.11 2.15
CA LYS A 37 5.15 0.55 0.91
C LYS A 37 5.39 -0.95 0.88
N GLU A 38 4.33 -1.73 0.94
CA GLU A 38 4.37 -3.17 0.79
C GLU A 38 4.67 -3.58 -0.66
N ILE A 39 5.33 -4.72 -0.79
CA ILE A 39 5.69 -5.30 -2.08
C ILE A 39 5.09 -6.70 -2.15
N HIS A 40 4.22 -6.90 -3.15
CA HIS A 40 3.76 -8.24 -3.50
C HIS A 40 4.79 -8.91 -4.40
N SER A 41 5.65 -9.76 -3.85
CA SER A 41 6.74 -10.42 -4.61
C SER A 41 6.25 -11.11 -5.89
N LYS A 42 5.06 -11.73 -5.84
CA LYS A 42 4.42 -12.35 -7.01
C LYS A 42 4.15 -11.33 -8.14
N CYS A 43 3.70 -10.13 -7.79
CA CYS A 43 3.40 -9.07 -8.76
C CYS A 43 4.65 -8.39 -9.32
N ILE A 44 5.76 -8.37 -8.57
CA ILE A 44 7.03 -7.88 -9.12
C ILE A 44 7.50 -8.79 -10.26
N ILE A 45 7.43 -10.11 -10.08
CA ILE A 45 7.86 -11.09 -11.08
C ILE A 45 7.07 -10.92 -12.38
N GLU A 46 5.74 -10.78 -12.30
CA GLU A 46 4.87 -10.57 -13.47
C GLU A 46 5.20 -9.27 -14.23
N LYS A 47 5.54 -8.20 -13.51
CA LYS A 47 5.96 -6.94 -14.14
C LYS A 47 7.30 -7.09 -14.89
N MET A 48 8.23 -7.87 -14.35
CA MET A 48 9.53 -8.09 -15.00
C MET A 48 9.41 -9.00 -16.23
N GLN A 49 8.48 -9.95 -16.23
CA GLN A 49 8.25 -10.83 -17.38
C GLN A 49 7.57 -10.13 -18.56
N ALA A 50 6.80 -9.08 -18.32
CA ALA A 50 6.17 -8.28 -19.38
C ALA A 50 7.11 -7.30 -20.09
N ALA A 51 8.38 -7.18 -19.66
CA ALA A 51 9.39 -6.28 -20.22
C ALA A 51 10.48 -7.01 -21.02
N ALA A 52 10.29 -8.30 -21.31
CA ALA A 52 11.21 -9.14 -22.08
C ALA A 52 10.70 -9.38 -23.52
#